data_AF-A0A9J6RCP5-F1
#
_entry.id   AF-A0A9J6RCP5-F1
#
_cell.length_a   1.000
_cell.length_b   1.000
_cell.length_c   1.000
_cell.angle_alpha   90.00
_cell.angle_beta   90.00
_cell.angle_gamma   90.00
#
_symmetry.space_group_name_H-M   'P 1'
#
loop_
_entity.id
_entity.type
_entity.pdbx_description
1 polymer ?
#
loop_
_entity_poly.entity_id
_entity_poly.type
_entity_poly.pdbx_seq_one_letter_code
_entity_poly.pdbx_strand_id
1 'polypeptide(L)'
;MERWFEEVEILRKFAEERPNYVMTYLDDHFELGDQFELTVTFEEQDKGTILVNGRDLFMYEGVNYDSTWSGVYFESLPVVVEAVANEGYQFVGWGDDQFHATEEIVINQDVWLKPIFEALETDHYREELPSIRQARILNYILSYILAFFVGALGLWTICYFSSEKINKFVNLIVVVTLLVATILLIPVVTNIVNVGFSTLTNEISFRLLIFSCTLGGAIGMRLPQHTKEIRVFKA
;
A
#
# COMPACT_ATOMS: atom_id res chain seq x y z
N MET A 1 34.17 -38.42 -35.88
CA MET A 1 33.88 -37.53 -34.74
C MET A 1 34.70 -36.25 -34.82
N GLU A 2 36.02 -36.31 -35.10
CA GLU A 2 36.90 -35.13 -35.24
C GLU A 2 36.40 -34.07 -36.23
N ARG A 3 36.04 -34.45 -37.46
CA ARG A 3 35.51 -33.51 -38.47
C ARG A 3 34.31 -32.68 -37.98
N TRP A 4 33.42 -33.25 -37.17
CA TRP A 4 32.27 -32.49 -36.67
C TRP A 4 32.70 -31.36 -35.74
N PHE A 5 33.67 -31.60 -34.86
CA PHE A 5 34.21 -30.56 -33.97
C PHE A 5 34.92 -29.46 -34.76
N GLU A 6 35.63 -29.80 -35.84
CA GLU A 6 36.26 -28.83 -36.73
C GLU A 6 35.23 -27.92 -37.42
N GLU A 7 34.16 -28.49 -37.99
CA GLU A 7 33.11 -27.69 -38.64
C GLU A 7 32.37 -26.80 -37.64
N VAL A 8 32.13 -27.29 -36.41
CA VAL A 8 31.56 -26.48 -35.32
C VAL A 8 32.50 -25.34 -34.92
N GLU A 9 33.80 -25.59 -34.86
CA GLU A 9 34.80 -24.55 -34.57
C GLU A 9 34.83 -23.47 -35.66
N ILE A 10 34.71 -23.85 -36.92
CA ILE A 10 34.62 -22.91 -38.04
C ILE A 10 33.39 -22.01 -37.88
N LEU A 11 32.23 -22.59 -37.57
CA LEU A 11 31.00 -21.82 -37.37
C LEU A 11 31.10 -20.90 -36.14
N ARG A 12 31.76 -21.36 -35.06
CA ARG A 12 32.01 -20.55 -33.87
C ARG A 12 32.88 -19.33 -34.20
N LYS A 13 34.02 -19.53 -34.86
CA LYS A 13 34.90 -18.42 -35.29
C LYS A 13 34.19 -17.46 -36.23
N PHE A 14 33.43 -17.98 -37.19
CA PHE A 14 32.63 -17.14 -38.07
C PHE A 14 31.64 -16.27 -37.27
N ALA A 15 30.97 -16.83 -36.26
CA ALA A 15 30.03 -16.08 -35.42
C ALA A 15 30.74 -15.03 -34.54
N GLU A 16 31.93 -15.35 -34.01
CA GLU A 16 32.74 -14.46 -33.17
C GLU A 16 33.33 -13.28 -33.95
N GLU A 17 33.82 -13.51 -35.17
CA GLU A 17 34.48 -12.47 -35.96
C GLU A 17 33.48 -11.55 -36.72
N ARG A 18 32.29 -12.06 -37.02
CA ARG A 18 31.29 -11.37 -37.86
C ARG A 18 30.90 -9.96 -37.37
N PRO A 19 30.68 -9.70 -36.06
CA PRO A 19 30.33 -8.36 -35.59
C PRO A 19 31.33 -7.29 -36.05
N ASN A 20 32.63 -7.54 -35.94
CA ASN A 20 33.68 -6.60 -36.34
C ASN A 20 33.64 -6.34 -37.86
N TYR A 21 33.53 -7.38 -38.69
CA TYR A 21 33.42 -7.21 -40.14
C TYR A 21 32.17 -6.44 -40.54
N VAL A 22 31.04 -6.64 -39.85
CA VAL A 22 29.80 -5.89 -40.09
C VAL A 22 29.97 -4.43 -39.70
N MET A 23 30.58 -4.13 -38.55
CA MET A 23 30.84 -2.74 -38.13
C MET A 23 31.73 -2.01 -39.13
N THR A 24 32.84 -2.63 -39.57
CA THR A 24 33.71 -2.05 -40.61
C THR A 24 32.95 -1.80 -41.90
N TYR A 25 32.16 -2.77 -42.37
CA TYR A 25 31.35 -2.60 -43.59
C TYR A 25 30.32 -1.47 -43.48
N LEU A 26 29.70 -1.31 -42.30
CA LEU A 26 28.74 -0.23 -42.05
C LEU A 26 29.44 1.14 -42.09
N ASP A 27 30.60 1.27 -41.45
CA ASP A 27 31.37 2.50 -41.46
C ASP A 27 31.88 2.85 -42.87
N ASP A 28 32.46 1.88 -43.59
CA ASP A 28 32.94 2.06 -44.97
C ASP A 28 31.82 2.52 -45.92
N HIS A 29 30.57 2.10 -45.67
CA HIS A 29 29.44 2.41 -46.54
C HIS A 29 28.72 3.71 -46.18
N PHE A 30 28.55 3.99 -44.88
CA PHE A 30 27.75 5.11 -44.38
C PHE A 30 28.59 6.25 -43.80
N GLU A 31 29.91 6.10 -43.71
CA GLU A 31 30.84 7.07 -43.14
C GLU A 31 30.43 7.44 -41.70
N LEU A 32 30.24 6.43 -40.84
CA LEU A 32 29.68 6.59 -39.50
C LEU A 32 30.67 7.17 -38.50
N GLY A 33 31.97 7.06 -38.78
CA GLY A 33 33.04 7.71 -38.04
C GLY A 33 33.43 6.97 -36.76
N ASP A 34 33.80 7.74 -35.74
CA ASP A 34 34.33 7.20 -34.49
C ASP A 34 33.31 6.34 -33.74
N GLN A 35 33.83 5.37 -32.98
CA GLN A 35 33.07 4.43 -32.18
C GLN A 35 33.26 4.73 -30.71
N PHE A 36 32.22 4.44 -29.91
CA PHE A 36 32.26 4.51 -28.47
C PHE A 36 31.72 3.22 -27.83
N GLU A 37 32.13 2.94 -26.60
CA GLU A 37 31.66 1.82 -25.80
C GLU A 37 30.67 2.29 -24.72
N LEU A 38 29.48 1.67 -24.72
CA LEU A 38 28.51 1.79 -23.66
C LEU A 38 28.65 0.59 -22.73
N THR A 39 28.98 0.84 -21.47
CA THR A 39 28.99 -0.18 -20.41
C THR A 39 27.86 0.08 -19.42
N VAL A 40 27.09 -0.94 -19.07
CA VAL A 40 26.01 -0.88 -18.08
C VAL A 40 26.23 -1.95 -17.03
N THR A 41 26.33 -1.54 -15.76
CA THR A 41 26.36 -2.47 -14.62
C THR A 41 25.06 -2.37 -13.84
N PHE A 42 24.30 -3.46 -13.81
CA PHE A 42 23.02 -3.57 -13.14
C PHE A 42 22.91 -4.91 -12.40
N GLU A 43 23.14 -4.86 -11.09
CA GLU A 43 23.11 -6.00 -10.18
C GLU A 43 21.69 -6.32 -9.66
N GLU A 44 20.83 -5.30 -9.59
CA GLU A 44 19.53 -5.35 -8.90
C GLU A 44 18.37 -5.50 -9.89
N GLN A 45 18.45 -6.52 -10.76
CA GLN A 45 17.50 -6.80 -11.85
C GLN A 45 16.06 -7.07 -11.36
N ASP A 46 15.87 -7.34 -10.08
CA ASP A 46 14.56 -7.45 -9.43
C ASP A 46 13.87 -6.09 -9.26
N LYS A 47 14.63 -4.98 -9.24
CA LYS A 47 14.11 -3.64 -8.97
C LYS A 47 13.70 -2.85 -10.21
N GLY A 48 14.14 -3.28 -11.39
CA GLY A 48 13.83 -2.59 -12.64
C GLY A 48 14.40 -3.30 -13.87
N THR A 49 14.28 -2.64 -15.01
CA THR A 49 14.74 -3.09 -16.32
C THR A 49 15.46 -1.96 -17.02
N ILE A 50 16.55 -2.27 -17.73
CA ILE A 50 17.30 -1.30 -18.52
C ILE A 50 17.12 -1.60 -20.00
N LEU A 51 16.63 -0.60 -20.74
CA LEU A 51 16.41 -0.69 -22.17
C LEU A 51 17.50 0.10 -22.90
N VAL A 52 18.09 -0.51 -23.93
CA VAL A 52 18.96 0.18 -24.88
C VAL A 52 18.28 0.16 -26.24
N ASN A 53 18.00 1.34 -26.79
CA ASN A 53 17.18 1.53 -28.00
C ASN A 53 15.86 0.75 -27.93
N GLY A 54 15.21 0.76 -26.75
CA GLY A 54 13.93 0.09 -26.48
C GLY A 54 14.02 -1.44 -26.31
N ARG A 55 15.22 -2.01 -26.17
CA ARG A 55 15.43 -3.44 -25.98
C ARG A 55 16.03 -3.72 -24.61
N ASP A 56 15.41 -4.62 -23.87
CA ASP A 56 15.92 -5.06 -22.57
C ASP A 56 17.28 -5.77 -22.72
N LEU A 57 18.28 -5.22 -22.04
CA LEU A 57 19.66 -5.70 -22.06
C LEU A 57 19.81 -7.08 -21.44
N PHE A 58 19.02 -7.40 -20.42
CA PHE A 58 19.19 -8.59 -19.57
C PHE A 58 18.07 -9.63 -19.79
N MET A 59 17.18 -9.41 -20.77
CA MET A 59 16.05 -10.31 -21.08
C MET A 59 16.45 -11.70 -21.59
N TYR A 60 17.65 -11.88 -22.12
CA TYR A 60 18.04 -13.17 -22.71
C TYR A 60 18.33 -14.23 -21.65
N GLU A 61 17.29 -14.97 -21.29
CA GLU A 61 17.36 -16.15 -20.42
C GLU A 61 18.46 -17.11 -20.89
N GLY A 62 19.33 -17.53 -19.96
CA GLY A 62 20.41 -18.48 -20.23
C GLY A 62 21.75 -17.83 -20.60
N VAL A 63 21.81 -16.51 -20.73
CA VAL A 63 23.08 -15.76 -20.72
C VAL A 63 23.30 -15.27 -19.29
N ASN A 64 24.25 -15.85 -18.58
CA ASN A 64 24.65 -15.37 -17.25
C ASN A 64 25.46 -14.09 -17.44
N TYR A 65 24.79 -12.95 -17.55
CA TYR A 65 25.47 -11.66 -17.48
C TYR A 65 25.96 -11.48 -16.04
N ASP A 66 27.27 -11.22 -15.87
CA ASP A 66 27.90 -10.95 -14.58
C ASP A 66 27.49 -9.56 -14.06
N SER A 67 26.19 -9.26 -14.05
CA SER A 67 25.59 -7.94 -13.81
C SER A 67 26.08 -6.81 -14.72
N THR A 68 26.98 -7.09 -15.67
CA THR A 68 27.59 -6.09 -16.55
C THR A 68 27.40 -6.48 -18.01
N TRP A 69 27.00 -5.50 -18.80
CA TRP A 69 26.85 -5.60 -20.25
C TRP A 69 27.65 -4.48 -20.92
N SER A 70 28.30 -4.78 -22.05
CA SER A 70 28.92 -3.75 -22.88
C SER A 70 28.58 -3.92 -24.36
N GLY A 71 28.55 -2.80 -25.08
CA GLY A 71 28.27 -2.74 -26.51
C GLY A 71 28.97 -1.56 -27.17
N VAL A 72 29.42 -1.77 -28.41
CA VAL A 72 30.11 -0.77 -29.23
C VAL A 72 29.12 -0.14 -30.20
N TYR A 73 29.14 1.19 -30.31
CA TYR A 73 28.25 2.00 -31.14
C TYR A 73 29.04 3.08 -31.88
N PHE A 74 28.41 3.73 -32.85
CA PHE A 74 29.00 4.86 -33.60
C PHE A 74 28.56 6.19 -33.00
N GLU A 75 29.47 7.14 -32.84
CA GLU A 75 29.16 8.47 -32.28
C GLU A 75 28.13 9.25 -33.11
N SER A 76 28.08 8.98 -34.42
CA SER A 76 27.11 9.58 -35.35
C SER A 76 25.68 9.05 -35.16
N LEU A 77 25.50 7.95 -34.42
CA LEU A 77 24.21 7.30 -34.15
C LEU A 77 23.94 7.32 -32.65
N PRO A 78 23.19 8.32 -32.14
CA PRO A 78 22.90 8.43 -30.72
C PRO A 78 22.15 7.21 -30.21
N VAL A 79 22.58 6.69 -29.06
CA VAL A 79 21.98 5.54 -28.38
C VAL A 79 21.10 6.04 -27.25
N VAL A 80 19.87 5.54 -27.19
CA VAL A 80 18.93 5.86 -26.11
C VAL A 80 19.01 4.78 -25.06
N VAL A 81 19.29 5.16 -23.81
CA VAL A 81 19.27 4.26 -22.65
C VAL A 81 18.14 4.69 -21.72
N GLU A 82 17.28 3.75 -21.34
CA GLU A 82 16.12 3.98 -20.50
C GLU A 82 16.15 3.07 -19.25
N ALA A 83 15.85 3.62 -18.08
CA ALA A 83 15.66 2.87 -16.85
C ALA A 83 14.18 2.82 -16.44
N VAL A 84 13.61 1.62 -16.44
CA VAL A 84 12.21 1.37 -16.10
C VAL A 84 12.12 0.68 -14.75
N ALA A 85 11.48 1.32 -13.76
CA ALA A 85 11.33 0.72 -12.44
C ALA A 85 10.25 -0.37 -12.42
N ASN A 86 10.50 -1.45 -11.68
CA ASN A 86 9.49 -2.48 -11.42
C ASN A 86 8.48 -2.01 -10.36
N GLU A 87 7.36 -2.73 -10.24
CA GLU A 87 6.35 -2.43 -9.24
C GLU A 87 6.95 -2.35 -7.82
N GLY A 88 6.64 -1.27 -7.09
CA GLY A 88 7.16 -1.04 -5.74
C GLY A 88 8.52 -0.34 -5.69
N TYR A 89 9.10 0.02 -6.82
CA TYR A 89 10.36 0.76 -6.92
C TYR A 89 10.19 2.06 -7.71
N GLN A 90 11.13 2.98 -7.52
CA GLN A 90 11.30 4.18 -8.32
C GLN A 90 12.74 4.29 -8.79
N PHE A 91 12.92 4.81 -10.01
CA PHE A 91 14.23 5.17 -10.51
C PHE A 91 14.67 6.49 -9.86
N VAL A 92 15.88 6.52 -9.30
CA VAL A 92 16.41 7.69 -8.57
C VAL A 92 17.47 8.41 -9.38
N GLY A 93 18.18 7.70 -10.24
CA GLY A 93 19.20 8.28 -11.10
C GLY A 93 20.23 7.27 -11.54
N TRP A 94 21.23 7.77 -12.26
CA TRP A 94 22.40 7.02 -12.67
C TRP A 94 23.53 7.28 -11.66
N GLY A 95 24.37 6.29 -11.40
CA GLY A 95 25.49 6.40 -10.43
C GLY A 95 26.62 7.34 -10.86
N ASP A 96 26.55 7.92 -12.06
CA ASP A 96 27.42 9.00 -12.51
C ASP A 96 26.66 10.33 -12.37
N ASP A 97 27.22 11.27 -11.61
CA ASP A 97 26.65 12.59 -11.30
C ASP A 97 26.37 13.44 -12.56
N GLN A 98 26.88 13.02 -13.72
CA GLN A 98 26.69 13.69 -15.01
C GLN A 98 25.28 13.54 -15.59
N PHE A 99 24.56 12.46 -15.25
CA PHE A 99 23.23 12.20 -15.78
C PHE A 99 22.19 12.45 -14.67
N HIS A 100 21.64 13.66 -14.64
CA HIS A 100 20.49 14.00 -13.79
C HIS A 100 19.36 12.97 -13.94
N ALA A 101 18.54 12.80 -12.89
CA ALA A 101 17.42 11.85 -12.73
C ALA A 101 16.36 11.90 -13.85
N THR A 102 16.78 11.58 -15.06
CA THR A 102 15.99 11.42 -16.26
C THR A 102 16.06 9.94 -16.59
N GLU A 103 14.90 9.32 -16.72
CA GLU A 103 14.76 7.90 -17.02
C GLU A 103 15.38 7.56 -18.37
N GLU A 104 15.35 8.51 -19.32
CA GLU A 104 15.90 8.40 -20.66
C GLU A 104 17.15 9.30 -20.84
N ILE A 105 18.24 8.72 -21.33
CA ILE A 105 19.49 9.42 -21.64
C ILE A 105 19.99 9.05 -23.03
N VAL A 106 20.50 10.07 -23.73
CA VAL A 106 21.09 9.94 -25.06
C VAL A 106 22.60 9.94 -24.94
N ILE A 107 23.24 8.88 -25.42
CA ILE A 107 24.68 8.64 -25.31
C ILE A 107 25.31 8.66 -26.71
N ASN A 108 26.46 9.33 -26.82
CA ASN A 108 27.27 9.42 -28.03
C ASN A 108 28.79 9.39 -27.74
N GLN A 109 29.19 8.96 -26.55
CA GLN A 109 30.59 8.89 -26.11
C GLN A 109 30.74 7.75 -25.10
N ASP A 110 32.00 7.37 -24.83
CA ASP A 110 32.30 6.32 -23.86
C ASP A 110 31.67 6.64 -22.51
N VAL A 111 30.85 5.71 -22.01
CA VAL A 111 30.13 5.90 -20.76
C VAL A 111 29.94 4.60 -20.01
N TRP A 112 30.04 4.71 -18.69
CA TRP A 112 29.67 3.65 -17.78
C TRP A 112 28.45 4.07 -16.97
N LEU A 113 27.34 3.35 -17.12
CA LEU A 113 26.10 3.61 -16.43
C LEU A 113 25.83 2.56 -15.35
N LYS A 114 25.37 3.03 -14.20
CA LYS A 114 24.82 2.20 -13.13
C LYS A 114 23.48 2.76 -12.69
N PRO A 115 22.34 2.14 -13.04
CA PRO A 115 21.03 2.63 -12.59
C PRO A 115 20.86 2.43 -11.08
N ILE A 116 20.19 3.37 -10.44
CA ILE A 116 19.87 3.31 -9.01
C ILE A 116 18.35 3.28 -8.86
N PHE A 117 17.85 2.23 -8.23
CA PHE A 117 16.44 2.05 -7.90
C PHE A 117 16.24 2.00 -6.38
N GLU A 118 15.23 2.70 -5.90
CA GLU A 118 14.82 2.71 -4.49
C GLU A 118 13.40 2.20 -4.34
N ALA A 119 13.09 1.57 -3.21
CA ALA A 119 11.72 1.15 -2.92
C ALA A 119 10.83 2.38 -2.73
N LEU A 120 9.62 2.35 -3.30
CA LEU A 120 8.59 3.35 -3.02
C LEU A 120 8.19 3.23 -1.56
N GLU A 121 8.44 4.27 -0.76
CA GLU A 121 7.90 4.33 0.61
C GLU A 121 6.36 4.38 0.53
N THR A 122 5.72 3.25 0.84
CA THR A 122 4.25 3.07 0.78
C THR A 122 3.45 3.89 1.80
N ASP A 123 4.06 4.83 2.51
CA ASP A 123 3.44 5.53 3.64
C ASP A 123 2.77 6.87 3.25
N HIS A 124 2.94 7.36 2.01
CA HIS A 124 2.60 8.77 1.71
C HIS A 124 1.33 9.06 0.87
N TYR A 125 0.55 8.05 0.46
CA TYR A 125 -0.76 8.27 -0.18
C TYR A 125 -1.94 7.73 0.64
N ARG A 126 -1.93 7.99 1.95
CA ARG A 126 -3.14 8.00 2.78
C ARG A 126 -3.13 9.09 3.86
N GLU A 127 -2.62 10.27 3.52
CA GLU A 127 -3.06 11.47 4.26
C GLU A 127 -4.50 11.80 3.86
N GLU A 128 -5.46 11.09 4.47
CA GLU A 128 -6.83 11.59 4.53
C GLU A 128 -6.76 13.01 5.09
N LEU A 129 -7.17 14.00 4.29
CA LEU A 129 -7.24 15.40 4.71
C LEU A 129 -7.77 15.47 6.15
N PRO A 130 -7.15 16.25 7.05
CA PRO A 130 -7.54 16.29 8.46
C PRO A 130 -9.04 16.58 8.63
N SER A 131 -9.65 17.32 7.69
CA SER A 131 -11.09 17.56 7.62
C SER A 131 -11.94 16.29 7.39
N ILE A 132 -11.50 15.37 6.55
CA ILE A 132 -12.18 14.09 6.27
C ILE A 132 -12.08 13.17 7.49
N ARG A 133 -10.88 13.09 8.08
CA ARG A 133 -10.64 12.32 9.31
C ARG A 133 -11.51 12.83 10.47
N GLN A 134 -11.55 14.14 10.66
CA GLN A 134 -12.38 14.80 11.68
C GLN A 134 -13.87 14.59 11.43
N ALA A 135 -14.34 14.69 10.18
CA ALA A 135 -15.74 14.46 9.83
C ALA A 135 -16.20 13.02 10.14
N ARG A 136 -15.33 12.02 9.92
CA ARG A 136 -15.64 10.63 10.23
C ARG A 136 -15.71 10.38 11.74
N ILE A 137 -14.78 10.94 12.50
CA ILE A 137 -14.80 10.89 13.97
C ILE A 137 -16.06 11.56 14.51
N LEU A 138 -16.41 12.73 13.99
CA LEU A 138 -17.63 13.45 14.36
C LEU A 138 -18.90 12.64 14.07
N ASN A 139 -18.97 11.99 12.90
CA ASN A 139 -20.11 11.15 12.53
C ASN A 139 -20.26 9.95 13.47
N TYR A 140 -19.15 9.29 13.84
CA TYR A 140 -19.18 8.22 14.82
C TYR A 140 -19.67 8.71 16.18
N ILE A 141 -19.13 9.82 16.70
CA ILE A 141 -19.58 10.41 17.98
C ILE A 141 -21.08 10.72 17.93
N LEU A 142 -21.56 11.33 16.85
CA LEU A 142 -22.97 11.67 16.68
C LEU A 142 -23.86 10.42 16.67
N SER A 143 -23.43 9.35 15.99
CA SER A 143 -24.15 8.07 15.95
C SER A 143 -24.27 7.43 17.34
N TYR A 144 -23.21 7.51 18.17
CA TYR A 144 -23.22 6.99 19.53
C TYR A 144 -24.11 7.81 20.46
N ILE A 145 -24.06 9.15 20.34
CA ILE A 145 -24.93 10.05 21.12
C ILE A 145 -26.40 9.77 20.79
N LEU A 146 -26.73 9.63 19.50
CA LEU A 146 -28.09 9.32 19.06
C LEU A 146 -28.56 7.96 19.61
N ALA A 147 -27.73 6.93 19.51
CA ALA A 147 -28.04 5.60 20.03
C ALA A 147 -28.26 5.62 21.55
N PHE A 148 -27.46 6.39 22.30
CA PHE A 148 -27.62 6.56 23.75
C PHE A 148 -28.96 7.20 24.10
N PHE A 149 -29.33 8.31 23.45
CA PHE A 149 -30.60 8.99 23.72
C PHE A 149 -31.81 8.15 23.32
N VAL A 150 -31.76 7.45 22.19
CA VAL A 150 -32.84 6.55 21.76
C VAL A 150 -33.00 5.38 22.75
N GLY A 151 -31.90 4.79 23.20
CA GLY A 151 -31.91 3.73 24.21
C GLY A 151 -32.45 4.20 25.56
N ALA A 152 -32.00 5.36 26.04
CA ALA A 152 -32.46 5.96 27.28
C ALA A 152 -33.95 6.32 27.23
N LEU A 153 -34.43 6.88 26.11
CA LEU A 153 -35.84 7.21 25.90
C LEU A 153 -36.71 5.94 25.82
N GLY A 154 -36.21 4.89 25.16
CA GLY A 154 -36.86 3.57 25.12
C GLY A 154 -37.01 2.96 26.51
N LEU A 155 -35.95 2.97 27.31
CA LEU A 155 -36.00 2.47 28.69
C LEU A 155 -36.93 3.32 29.57
N TRP A 156 -36.86 4.65 29.43
CA TRP A 156 -37.71 5.56 30.18
C TRP A 156 -39.19 5.37 29.88
N THR A 157 -39.57 5.28 28.60
CA THR A 157 -40.96 5.05 28.19
C THR A 157 -41.48 3.70 28.68
N ILE A 158 -40.66 2.64 28.63
CA ILE A 158 -41.02 1.32 29.15
C ILE A 158 -41.24 1.37 30.67
N CYS A 159 -40.34 2.00 31.43
CA CYS A 159 -40.50 2.13 32.88
C CYS A 159 -41.70 3.01 33.27
N TYR A 160 -41.99 4.06 32.52
CA TYR A 160 -43.09 4.98 32.81
C TYR A 160 -44.48 4.36 32.54
N PHE A 161 -44.61 3.54 31.49
CA PHE A 161 -45.88 2.94 31.10
C PHE A 161 -46.08 1.48 31.56
N SER A 162 -45.10 0.85 32.21
CA SER A 162 -45.19 -0.54 32.70
C SER A 162 -46.06 -0.66 33.95
N SER A 163 -47.29 -1.18 33.80
CA SER A 163 -48.15 -1.65 34.90
C SER A 163 -47.66 -3.01 35.46
N GLU A 164 -47.88 -3.26 36.76
CA GLU A 164 -47.46 -4.47 37.51
C GLU A 164 -47.75 -5.82 36.83
N LYS A 165 -48.71 -5.88 35.88
CA LYS A 165 -49.08 -7.11 35.17
C LYS A 165 -48.33 -7.37 33.84
N ILE A 166 -47.57 -6.40 33.30
CA ILE A 166 -46.93 -6.49 31.97
C ILE A 166 -45.43 -6.88 32.07
N ASN A 167 -44.94 -7.24 33.26
CA ASN A 167 -43.52 -7.44 33.53
C ASN A 167 -42.83 -8.53 32.67
N LYS A 168 -43.54 -9.61 32.27
CA LYS A 168 -42.93 -10.68 31.46
C LYS A 168 -42.71 -10.28 29.99
N PHE A 169 -43.68 -9.56 29.40
CA PHE A 169 -43.57 -9.11 28.01
C PHE A 169 -42.59 -7.93 27.89
N VAL A 170 -42.59 -7.04 28.88
CA VAL A 170 -41.61 -5.94 28.98
C VAL A 170 -40.19 -6.49 29.12
N ASN A 171 -39.95 -7.48 29.99
CA ASN A 171 -38.63 -8.10 30.12
C ASN A 171 -38.16 -8.77 28.82
N LEU A 172 -39.07 -9.40 28.06
CA LEU A 172 -38.74 -9.99 26.76
C LEU A 172 -38.29 -8.91 25.76
N ILE A 173 -39.01 -7.79 25.69
CA ILE A 173 -38.65 -6.67 24.80
C ILE A 173 -37.30 -6.06 25.20
N VAL A 174 -37.06 -5.86 26.50
CA VAL A 174 -35.77 -5.32 26.99
C VAL A 174 -34.62 -6.25 26.60
N VAL A 175 -34.78 -7.56 26.75
CA VAL A 175 -33.78 -8.56 26.35
C VAL A 175 -33.54 -8.53 24.84
N VAL A 176 -34.61 -8.42 24.04
CA VAL A 176 -34.49 -8.32 22.57
C VAL A 176 -33.78 -7.03 22.16
N THR A 177 -34.07 -5.90 22.80
CA THR A 177 -33.38 -4.63 22.52
C THR A 177 -31.90 -4.67 22.89
N LEU A 178 -31.55 -5.34 24.00
CA LEU A 178 -30.15 -5.59 24.38
C LEU A 178 -29.43 -6.49 23.37
N LEU A 179 -30.10 -7.54 22.87
CA LEU A 179 -29.56 -8.43 21.84
C LEU A 179 -29.36 -7.72 20.49
N VAL A 180 -30.30 -6.87 20.08
CA VAL A 180 -30.15 -6.10 18.85
C VAL A 180 -29.02 -5.07 19.00
N ALA A 181 -28.90 -4.42 20.17
CA ALA A 181 -27.79 -3.51 20.45
C ALA A 181 -26.42 -4.22 20.40
N THR A 182 -26.32 -5.45 20.93
CA THR A 182 -25.06 -6.22 20.86
C THR A 182 -24.73 -6.67 19.44
N ILE A 183 -25.72 -7.06 18.63
CA ILE A 183 -25.53 -7.40 17.22
C ILE A 183 -25.04 -6.19 16.42
N LEU A 184 -25.62 -5.02 16.65
CA LEU A 184 -25.21 -3.77 15.99
C LEU A 184 -23.80 -3.31 16.41
N LEU A 185 -23.24 -3.81 17.51
CA LEU A 185 -21.86 -3.56 17.93
C LEU A 185 -20.82 -4.49 17.26
N ILE A 186 -21.24 -5.58 16.60
CA ILE A 186 -20.31 -6.53 15.95
C ILE A 186 -19.44 -5.89 14.85
N PRO A 187 -19.97 -5.02 13.96
CA PRO A 187 -19.16 -4.32 12.96
C PRO A 187 -18.12 -3.38 13.59
N VAL A 188 -18.41 -2.87 14.79
CA VAL A 188 -17.51 -1.98 15.53
C VAL A 188 -16.34 -2.76 16.11
N VAL A 189 -16.61 -3.92 16.72
CA VAL A 189 -15.57 -4.81 17.27
C VAL A 189 -14.66 -5.34 16.16
N THR A 190 -15.21 -5.72 15.02
CA THR A 190 -14.44 -6.23 13.87
C THR A 190 -13.54 -5.15 13.26
N ASN A 191 -14.02 -3.91 13.15
CA ASN A 191 -13.17 -2.78 12.74
C ASN A 191 -12.06 -2.46 13.74
N ILE A 192 -12.32 -2.56 15.05
CA ILE A 192 -11.31 -2.36 16.09
C ILE A 192 -10.20 -3.44 16.02
N VAL A 193 -10.57 -4.70 15.76
CA VAL A 193 -9.60 -5.79 15.61
C VAL A 193 -8.77 -5.63 14.33
N ASN A 194 -9.38 -5.17 13.23
CA ASN A 194 -8.67 -4.93 11.96
C ASN A 194 -7.72 -3.71 11.98
N VAL A 195 -8.02 -2.68 12.78
CA VAL A 195 -7.16 -1.48 12.91
C VAL A 195 -5.92 -1.76 13.78
N GLY A 196 -5.85 -2.92 14.43
CA GLY A 196 -4.70 -3.33 15.22
C GLY A 196 -4.80 -2.83 16.66
N PHE A 197 -4.65 -3.76 17.60
CA PHE A 197 -4.67 -3.59 19.05
C PHE A 197 -3.58 -2.63 19.59
N SER A 198 -2.73 -2.06 18.73
CA SER A 198 -1.57 -1.23 19.10
C SER A 198 -1.93 0.24 19.34
N THR A 199 -3.02 0.77 18.78
CA THR A 199 -3.39 2.19 18.97
C THR A 199 -4.29 2.43 20.18
N LEU A 200 -4.91 1.37 20.72
CA LEU A 200 -5.88 1.43 21.82
C LEU A 200 -5.26 1.34 23.22
N THR A 201 -3.97 1.06 23.32
CA THR A 201 -3.28 0.86 24.61
C THR A 201 -2.85 2.14 25.31
N ASN A 202 -3.15 3.34 24.78
CA ASN A 202 -3.01 4.57 25.57
C ASN A 202 -4.31 4.94 26.33
N GLU A 203 -4.55 4.12 27.35
CA GLU A 203 -4.78 4.51 28.74
C GLU A 203 -6.15 5.05 29.21
N ILE A 204 -7.01 5.66 28.39
CA ILE A 204 -8.15 6.45 28.99
C ILE A 204 -9.54 5.83 28.78
N SER A 205 -9.81 5.17 27.65
CA SER A 205 -11.19 4.84 27.25
C SER A 205 -11.77 3.61 27.96
N PHE A 206 -10.95 2.59 28.24
CA PHE A 206 -11.43 1.34 28.83
C PHE A 206 -11.78 1.49 30.33
N ARG A 207 -11.08 2.40 31.03
CA ARG A 207 -11.34 2.71 32.45
C ARG A 207 -12.62 3.53 32.65
N LEU A 208 -12.93 4.45 31.73
CA LEU A 208 -14.18 5.23 31.74
C LEU A 208 -15.42 4.37 31.49
N LEU A 209 -15.31 3.37 30.63
CA LEU A 209 -16.42 2.48 30.29
C LEU A 209 -16.82 1.61 31.49
N ILE A 210 -15.84 1.06 32.22
CA ILE A 210 -16.08 0.28 33.45
C ILE A 210 -16.65 1.18 34.57
N PHE A 211 -16.16 2.43 34.69
CA PHE A 211 -16.68 3.40 35.67
C PHE A 211 -18.14 3.81 35.39
N SER A 212 -18.54 3.97 34.12
CA SER A 212 -19.91 4.32 33.75
C SER A 212 -20.92 3.19 33.99
N CYS A 213 -20.55 1.94 33.69
CA CYS A 213 -21.40 0.77 33.91
C CYS A 213 -21.64 0.50 35.41
N THR A 214 -20.64 0.76 36.25
CA THR A 214 -20.73 0.56 37.71
C THR A 214 -21.51 1.68 38.41
N LEU A 215 -21.36 2.92 37.97
CA LEU A 215 -22.08 4.06 38.55
C LEU A 215 -23.57 4.06 38.19
N GLY A 216 -23.92 3.72 36.95
CA GLY A 216 -25.32 3.58 36.51
C GLY A 216 -26.04 2.44 37.23
N GLY A 217 -25.37 1.29 37.41
CA GLY A 217 -25.90 0.17 38.19
C GLY A 217 -26.10 0.50 39.67
N ALA A 218 -25.16 1.22 40.29
CA ALA A 218 -25.23 1.59 41.71
C ALA A 218 -26.32 2.64 42.01
N ILE A 219 -26.54 3.61 41.12
CA ILE A 219 -27.60 4.61 41.26
C ILE A 219 -28.99 3.97 41.05
N GLY A 220 -29.10 3.04 40.10
CA GLY A 220 -30.34 2.27 39.87
C GLY A 220 -30.76 1.42 41.08
N MET A 221 -29.80 0.87 41.84
CA MET A 221 -30.09 0.09 43.05
C MET A 221 -30.45 0.94 44.28
N ARG A 222 -30.17 2.25 44.28
CA ARG A 222 -30.37 3.13 45.45
C ARG A 222 -31.60 4.05 45.36
N LEU A 223 -32.34 4.02 44.24
CA LEU A 223 -33.58 4.78 44.09
C LEU A 223 -34.72 4.10 44.89
N PRO A 224 -35.42 4.84 45.77
CA PRO A 224 -36.40 4.26 46.68
C PRO A 224 -37.61 3.71 45.93
N GLN A 225 -37.91 2.43 46.15
CA GLN A 225 -39.05 1.71 45.55
C GLN A 225 -40.44 2.13 46.09
N HIS A 226 -40.53 3.23 46.84
CA HIS A 226 -41.78 3.75 47.38
C HIS A 226 -41.96 5.23 47.06
N THR A 227 -42.60 5.50 45.93
CA THR A 227 -43.41 6.71 45.75
C THR A 227 -44.77 6.30 45.18
N LYS A 228 -45.57 5.62 46.03
CA LYS A 228 -47.02 5.54 45.83
C LYS A 228 -47.67 6.76 46.51
N GLU A 229 -48.70 7.28 45.83
CA GLU A 229 -49.72 8.25 46.26
C GLU A 229 -49.47 9.74 45.98
N ILE A 230 -49.83 10.17 44.77
CA ILE A 230 -50.46 11.48 44.60
C ILE A 230 -51.97 11.26 44.79
N ARG A 231 -52.49 11.71 45.94
CA ARG A 231 -53.92 11.74 46.25
C ARG A 231 -54.64 12.61 45.22
N VAL A 232 -55.55 12.01 44.47
CA VAL A 232 -56.53 12.72 43.65
C VAL A 232 -57.48 13.46 44.60
N PHE A 233 -57.41 14.80 44.65
CA PHE A 233 -58.50 15.60 45.22
C PHE A 233 -59.71 15.48 44.28
N LYS A 234 -60.74 14.75 44.74
CA LYS A 234 -62.09 14.88 44.20
C LYS A 234 -62.73 16.11 44.84
N ALA A 235 -63.27 17.01 44.01
CA ALA A 235 -64.41 17.85 44.37
C ALA A 235 -65.70 17.04 44.17
#